data_AF-A0A7R9YBV0-F1
#
_entry.id   AF-A0A7R9YBV0-F1
#
_cell.length_a   1.000
_cell.length_b   1.000
_cell.length_c   1.000
_cell.angle_alpha   90.00
_cell.angle_beta   90.00
_cell.angle_gamma   90.00
#
_symmetry.space_group_name_H-M   'P 1'
#
loop_
_entity.id
_entity.type
_entity.pdbx_description
1 polymer ?
#
loop_
_entity_poly.entity_id
_entity_poly.type
_entity_poly.pdbx_seq_one_letter_code
_entity_poly.pdbx_strand_id
1 'polypeptide(L)'
;MFKTIAPVALLLAFSGRAAAVQCAGISFFGEDRNPDDGQNDVLPLEAFPNADAARDSFFAALTDVSTEDFEGDNVAVGDTEPVLEFPGGVSAVLTGGEIREDPPVNGQFAISAPTYFSTDQDFEIDFTEPVFALGFYGVDIGDVQGQLSFLAVQLDNSTCELEIPHEIDGPSGGVLYFGYIDLAMPFTRVMFRNSEGDRDRFGFDNFTISLRDGIVLTDVPSAAPTPFELCAEGITNADESICCDAGCGVCGGCDCALNPGGEALCCPGFIFATGIECVISSDVACILDEYIPSEESECLV
;
A
#
# COMPACT_ATOMS: atom_id res chain seq x y z
N MET A 1 -15.68 -29.99 -61.77
CA MET A 1 -15.64 -30.17 -60.30
C MET A 1 -14.98 -28.95 -59.70
N PHE A 2 -15.76 -27.91 -59.37
CA PHE A 2 -15.27 -26.74 -58.65
C PHE A 2 -15.32 -27.05 -57.16
N LYS A 3 -14.15 -27.04 -56.50
CA LYS A 3 -14.02 -27.30 -55.06
C LYS A 3 -14.10 -25.96 -54.33
N THR A 4 -15.22 -25.74 -53.65
CA THR A 4 -15.47 -24.58 -52.79
C THR A 4 -14.53 -24.64 -51.58
N ILE A 5 -13.74 -23.59 -51.36
CA ILE A 5 -12.91 -23.42 -50.15
C ILE A 5 -13.74 -22.57 -49.18
N ALA A 6 -14.10 -23.14 -48.03
CA ALA A 6 -14.78 -22.43 -46.95
C ALA A 6 -13.80 -21.51 -46.19
N PRO A 7 -14.18 -20.29 -45.80
CA PRO A 7 -13.34 -19.45 -44.97
C PRO A 7 -13.38 -19.96 -43.53
N VAL A 8 -12.21 -20.30 -42.99
CA VAL A 8 -12.05 -20.56 -41.55
C VAL A 8 -12.05 -19.19 -40.87
N ALA A 9 -13.12 -18.89 -40.13
CA ALA A 9 -13.19 -17.72 -39.28
C ALA A 9 -12.24 -17.94 -38.09
N LEU A 10 -11.17 -17.17 -38.03
CA LEU A 10 -10.25 -17.12 -36.91
C LEU A 10 -10.92 -16.32 -35.78
N LEU A 11 -11.54 -17.03 -34.83
CA LEU A 11 -11.99 -16.45 -33.57
C LEU A 11 -10.74 -16.05 -32.77
N LEU A 12 -10.42 -14.75 -32.76
CA LEU A 12 -9.51 -14.14 -31.80
C LEU A 12 -10.21 -14.19 -30.43
N ALA A 13 -9.87 -15.19 -29.63
CA ALA A 13 -10.18 -15.19 -28.21
C ALA A 13 -9.35 -14.08 -27.56
N PHE A 14 -9.96 -12.91 -27.36
CA PHE A 14 -9.44 -11.91 -26.43
C PHE A 14 -9.58 -12.51 -25.02
N SER A 15 -8.55 -13.19 -24.56
CA SER A 15 -8.35 -13.42 -23.14
C SER A 15 -8.09 -12.05 -22.51
N GLY A 16 -9.15 -11.37 -22.04
CA GLY A 16 -8.99 -10.22 -21.19
C GLY A 16 -8.26 -10.67 -19.94
N ARG A 17 -6.96 -10.34 -19.85
CA ARG A 17 -6.28 -10.34 -18.57
C ARG A 17 -6.92 -9.22 -17.77
N ALA A 18 -7.50 -9.53 -16.61
CA ALA A 18 -7.77 -8.51 -15.63
C ALA A 18 -6.46 -7.77 -15.40
N ALA A 19 -6.47 -6.45 -15.60
CA ALA A 19 -5.33 -5.63 -15.22
C ALA A 19 -5.19 -5.76 -13.71
N ALA A 20 -4.03 -6.17 -13.23
CA ALA A 20 -3.70 -5.96 -11.82
C ALA A 20 -3.77 -4.45 -11.60
N VAL A 21 -4.63 -4.01 -10.69
CA VAL A 21 -4.68 -2.61 -10.28
C VAL A 21 -3.40 -2.35 -9.50
N GLN A 22 -2.63 -1.34 -9.90
CA GLN A 22 -1.47 -0.90 -9.14
C GLN A 22 -1.97 -0.44 -7.77
N CYS A 23 -1.38 -0.96 -6.70
CA CYS A 23 -1.64 -0.48 -5.35
C CYS A 23 -1.34 1.01 -5.27
N ALA A 24 -2.34 1.81 -4.92
CA ALA A 24 -2.24 3.27 -4.80
C ALA A 24 -2.10 3.73 -3.34
N GLY A 25 -2.17 2.80 -2.38
CA GLY A 25 -1.98 3.09 -0.97
C GLY A 25 -0.52 3.27 -0.57
N ILE A 26 -0.33 3.66 0.69
CA ILE A 26 0.97 3.99 1.27
C ILE A 26 1.35 2.84 2.20
N SER A 27 2.57 2.32 2.04
CA SER A 27 3.14 1.29 2.92
C SER A 27 4.16 1.89 3.90
N PHE A 28 4.22 1.26 5.07
CA PHE A 28 5.15 1.57 6.15
C PHE A 28 5.90 0.29 6.46
N PHE A 29 7.22 0.36 6.51
CA PHE A 29 8.03 -0.83 6.71
C PHE A 29 9.27 -0.52 7.54
N GLY A 30 9.57 -1.44 8.45
CA GLY A 30 10.79 -1.45 9.23
C GLY A 30 11.09 -2.88 9.67
N GLU A 31 12.36 -3.23 9.66
CA GLU A 31 12.81 -4.59 9.98
C GLU A 31 14.08 -4.52 10.85
N ASP A 32 14.10 -5.36 11.85
CA ASP A 32 15.21 -5.58 12.76
C ASP A 32 15.66 -7.03 12.62
N ARG A 33 16.82 -7.17 12.01
CA ARG A 33 17.49 -8.44 11.83
C ARG A 33 17.96 -8.98 13.18
N ASN A 34 17.70 -10.26 13.44
CA ASN A 34 18.34 -10.96 14.56
C ASN A 34 19.86 -11.06 14.28
N PRO A 35 20.74 -10.54 15.16
CA PRO A 35 22.19 -10.60 14.92
C PRO A 35 22.78 -12.02 14.98
N ASP A 36 22.00 -13.03 15.34
CA ASP A 36 22.45 -14.42 15.50
C ASP A 36 22.84 -15.10 14.18
N ASP A 37 23.92 -15.88 14.21
CA ASP A 37 24.55 -16.58 13.08
C ASP A 37 24.21 -18.08 13.03
N GLY A 38 23.11 -18.48 13.65
CA GLY A 38 22.48 -19.80 13.48
C GLY A 38 22.56 -20.70 14.72
N GLN A 39 22.51 -20.13 15.93
CA GLN A 39 22.51 -20.93 17.17
C GLN A 39 21.45 -20.57 18.23
N ASN A 40 20.63 -19.52 18.08
CA ASN A 40 19.54 -19.24 19.04
C ASN A 40 18.18 -18.99 18.38
N ASP A 41 17.58 -20.00 17.73
CA ASP A 41 16.15 -20.08 17.37
C ASP A 41 15.19 -20.00 18.59
N VAL A 42 15.66 -19.49 19.74
CA VAL A 42 15.04 -19.62 21.06
C VAL A 42 15.00 -18.30 21.83
N LEU A 43 15.74 -17.27 21.42
CA LEU A 43 15.81 -16.00 22.17
C LEU A 43 15.12 -14.86 21.41
N PRO A 44 14.06 -14.27 21.98
CA PRO A 44 13.41 -13.09 21.41
C PRO A 44 14.39 -11.93 21.29
N LEU A 45 14.23 -11.10 20.25
CA LEU A 45 14.93 -9.83 20.18
C LEU A 45 14.49 -8.94 21.35
N GLU A 46 15.45 -8.45 22.14
CA GLU A 46 15.17 -7.56 23.26
C GLU A 46 14.63 -6.18 22.83
N ALA A 47 14.93 -5.76 21.59
CA ALA A 47 14.45 -4.52 20.99
C ALA A 47 14.45 -4.60 19.46
N PHE A 48 13.49 -3.90 18.84
CA PHE A 48 13.28 -3.85 17.40
C PHE A 48 12.98 -2.39 16.96
N PRO A 49 13.98 -1.49 17.07
CA PRO A 49 13.79 -0.05 16.87
C PRO A 49 13.38 0.36 15.45
N ASN A 50 13.71 -0.42 14.42
CA ASN A 50 13.31 -0.09 13.05
C ASN A 50 11.84 -0.47 12.82
N ALA A 51 11.42 -1.64 13.28
CA ALA A 51 10.02 -2.08 13.26
C ALA A 51 9.15 -1.14 14.09
N ASP A 52 9.61 -0.75 15.29
CA ASP A 52 8.92 0.24 16.13
C ASP A 52 8.82 1.61 15.46
N ALA A 53 9.88 2.08 14.79
CA ALA A 53 9.83 3.35 14.07
C ALA A 53 8.83 3.31 12.89
N ALA A 54 8.70 2.17 12.21
CA ALA A 54 7.71 1.99 11.15
C ALA A 54 6.28 1.93 11.71
N ARG A 55 6.06 1.23 12.83
CA ARG A 55 4.78 1.27 13.58
C ARG A 55 4.43 2.70 13.96
N ASP A 56 5.36 3.43 14.56
CA ASP A 56 5.10 4.80 15.02
C ASP A 56 4.78 5.73 13.85
N SER A 57 5.42 5.53 12.69
CA SER A 57 5.11 6.27 11.46
C SER A 57 3.72 5.93 10.91
N PHE A 58 3.33 4.64 10.96
CA PHE A 58 1.97 4.21 10.61
C PHE A 58 0.95 4.80 11.59
N PHE A 59 1.22 4.80 12.90
CA PHE A 59 0.31 5.33 13.91
C PHE A 59 0.18 6.84 13.81
N ALA A 60 1.24 7.56 13.44
CA ALA A 60 1.21 8.99 13.21
C ALA A 60 0.30 9.40 12.03
N ALA A 61 0.05 8.48 11.09
CA ALA A 61 -0.90 8.67 9.99
C ALA A 61 -2.38 8.48 10.42
N LEU A 62 -2.62 8.02 11.65
CA LEU A 62 -3.93 7.60 12.14
C LEU A 62 -4.32 8.40 13.40
N THR A 63 -5.61 8.62 13.61
CA THR A 63 -6.18 9.22 14.83
C THR A 63 -6.96 8.27 15.69
N ASP A 64 -7.59 7.24 15.12
CA ASP A 64 -8.34 6.23 15.88
C ASP A 64 -7.78 4.85 15.56
N VAL A 65 -6.63 4.57 16.18
CA VAL A 65 -5.93 3.28 16.04
C VAL A 65 -6.54 2.25 16.98
N SER A 66 -6.77 1.05 16.46
CA SER A 66 -7.19 -0.10 17.25
C SER A 66 -6.27 -1.27 17.01
N THR A 67 -5.67 -1.80 18.07
CA THR A 67 -4.78 -2.98 18.02
C THR A 67 -5.42 -4.14 18.76
N GLU A 68 -5.40 -5.32 18.15
CA GLU A 68 -5.67 -6.61 18.75
C GLU A 68 -4.35 -7.38 18.84
N ASP A 69 -4.03 -7.84 20.04
CA ASP A 69 -2.74 -8.42 20.42
C ASP A 69 -2.86 -9.90 20.85
N PHE A 70 -4.04 -10.50 20.72
CA PHE A 70 -4.33 -11.89 21.09
C PHE A 70 -4.37 -12.18 22.60
N GLU A 71 -4.19 -11.17 23.45
CA GLU A 71 -4.14 -11.34 24.91
C GLU A 71 -5.52 -11.25 25.60
N GLY A 72 -6.58 -11.10 24.81
CA GLY A 72 -7.95 -11.06 25.28
C GLY A 72 -8.53 -12.43 25.65
N ASP A 73 -9.52 -12.43 26.56
CA ASP A 73 -10.25 -13.64 26.96
C ASP A 73 -11.05 -14.31 25.80
N ASN A 74 -11.17 -13.64 24.65
CA ASN A 74 -11.82 -14.12 23.42
C ASN A 74 -10.93 -15.03 22.58
N VAL A 75 -9.63 -15.10 22.86
CA VAL A 75 -8.64 -15.89 22.12
C VAL A 75 -8.04 -16.94 23.04
N ALA A 76 -7.75 -18.13 22.51
CA ALA A 76 -7.15 -19.22 23.28
C ALA A 76 -6.05 -19.92 22.48
N VAL A 77 -5.03 -20.42 23.18
CA VAL A 77 -3.96 -21.23 22.57
C VAL A 77 -4.55 -22.44 21.84
N GLY A 78 -4.12 -22.63 20.59
CA GLY A 78 -4.60 -23.66 19.68
C GLY A 78 -5.89 -23.28 18.92
N ASP A 79 -6.40 -22.05 19.08
CA ASP A 79 -7.48 -21.56 18.24
C ASP A 79 -7.00 -21.37 16.80
N THR A 80 -7.69 -21.99 15.85
CA THR A 80 -7.37 -21.96 14.41
C THR A 80 -8.21 -20.94 13.64
N GLU A 81 -9.25 -20.40 14.26
CA GLU A 81 -10.12 -19.38 13.67
C GLU A 81 -10.37 -18.24 14.68
N PRO A 82 -9.32 -17.61 15.25
CA PRO A 82 -9.50 -16.61 16.29
C PRO A 82 -10.23 -15.39 15.75
N VAL A 83 -11.16 -14.88 16.57
CA VAL A 83 -11.93 -13.66 16.28
C VAL A 83 -11.23 -12.47 16.94
N LEU A 84 -10.72 -11.57 16.10
CA LEU A 84 -10.16 -10.29 16.52
C LEU A 84 -11.28 -9.30 16.74
N GLU A 85 -11.27 -8.62 17.87
CA GLU A 85 -12.32 -7.67 18.24
C GLU A 85 -11.71 -6.27 18.38
N PHE A 86 -12.01 -5.41 17.42
CA PHE A 86 -11.51 -4.05 17.40
C PHE A 86 -12.55 -3.08 18.01
N PRO A 87 -12.13 -2.16 18.91
CA PRO A 87 -12.89 -0.97 19.24
C PRO A 87 -13.60 -0.33 18.04
N GLY A 88 -14.87 0.07 18.24
CA GLY A 88 -15.74 0.55 17.16
C GLY A 88 -16.67 -0.52 16.58
N GLY A 89 -16.57 -1.77 17.07
CA GLY A 89 -17.49 -2.86 16.73
C GLY A 89 -17.12 -3.58 15.43
N VAL A 90 -15.88 -3.40 14.97
CA VAL A 90 -15.32 -4.15 13.85
C VAL A 90 -14.67 -5.39 14.39
N SER A 91 -14.95 -6.52 13.78
CA SER A 91 -14.28 -7.77 14.10
C SER A 91 -13.67 -8.39 12.85
N ALA A 92 -12.69 -9.25 13.05
CA ALA A 92 -12.10 -10.01 11.96
C ALA A 92 -11.91 -11.48 12.36
N VAL A 93 -11.96 -12.37 11.38
CA VAL A 93 -11.60 -13.79 11.57
C VAL A 93 -10.30 -14.07 10.85
N LEU A 94 -9.33 -14.63 11.56
CA LEU A 94 -8.10 -15.15 10.96
C LEU A 94 -8.29 -16.62 10.60
N THR A 95 -7.82 -17.03 9.44
CA THR A 95 -7.78 -18.45 9.06
C THR A 95 -6.44 -18.79 8.40
N GLY A 96 -6.03 -20.06 8.49
CA GLY A 96 -4.77 -20.52 7.89
C GLY A 96 -3.59 -20.61 8.88
N GLY A 97 -3.84 -20.52 10.18
CA GLY A 97 -2.82 -20.69 11.22
C GLY A 97 -3.45 -21.06 12.56
N GLU A 98 -2.73 -20.84 13.64
CA GLU A 98 -3.24 -21.04 15.00
C GLU A 98 -2.58 -20.12 16.02
N ILE A 99 -3.27 -19.88 17.14
CA ILE A 99 -2.72 -19.17 18.28
C ILE A 99 -1.72 -20.06 19.02
N ARG A 100 -0.52 -19.53 19.25
CA ARG A 100 0.54 -20.15 20.05
C ARG A 100 0.85 -19.27 21.25
N GLU A 101 1.56 -19.85 22.22
CA GLU A 101 2.06 -19.15 23.40
C GLU A 101 3.56 -19.35 23.52
N ASP A 102 4.23 -18.38 24.13
CA ASP A 102 5.61 -18.52 24.59
C ASP A 102 5.79 -19.75 25.52
N PRO A 103 6.96 -20.41 25.50
CA PRO A 103 8.26 -19.90 25.04
C PRO A 103 8.47 -19.97 23.52
N PRO A 104 9.46 -19.22 22.99
CA PRO A 104 9.75 -19.15 21.56
C PRO A 104 9.96 -20.51 20.94
N VAL A 105 9.39 -20.72 19.76
CA VAL A 105 9.53 -21.96 18.98
C VAL A 105 9.91 -21.61 17.56
N ASN A 106 11.07 -22.09 17.12
CA ASN A 106 11.61 -21.85 15.78
C ASN A 106 11.59 -20.33 15.50
N GLY A 107 12.37 -19.53 16.23
CA GLY A 107 12.50 -18.09 16.00
C GLY A 107 11.29 -17.21 16.34
N GLN A 108 10.09 -17.77 16.39
CA GLN A 108 8.85 -17.04 16.66
C GLN A 108 8.68 -16.76 18.14
N PHE A 109 8.14 -15.58 18.43
CA PHE A 109 7.78 -15.15 19.78
C PHE A 109 6.69 -14.08 19.70
N ALA A 110 5.99 -13.88 20.81
CA ALA A 110 5.00 -12.81 20.93
C ALA A 110 5.67 -11.43 21.09
N ILE A 111 5.19 -10.44 20.37
CA ILE A 111 5.55 -9.04 20.57
C ILE A 111 4.85 -8.50 21.82
N SER A 112 3.57 -8.82 21.98
CA SER A 112 2.76 -8.57 23.16
C SER A 112 2.50 -9.89 23.88
N ALA A 113 3.52 -10.40 24.56
CA ALA A 113 3.46 -11.69 25.23
C ALA A 113 2.25 -11.88 26.17
N PRO A 114 1.78 -13.14 26.37
CA PRO A 114 2.42 -14.39 25.90
C PRO A 114 2.01 -14.98 24.54
N THR A 115 0.94 -14.55 23.87
CA THR A 115 0.38 -15.25 22.71
C THR A 115 0.62 -14.53 21.39
N TYR A 116 0.57 -15.30 20.30
CA TYR A 116 0.77 -14.81 18.94
C TYR A 116 0.12 -15.76 17.93
N PHE A 117 -0.14 -15.28 16.71
CA PHE A 117 -0.64 -16.12 15.62
C PHE A 117 0.53 -16.75 14.85
N SER A 118 0.51 -18.06 14.64
CA SER A 118 1.56 -18.82 13.98
C SER A 118 1.05 -19.51 12.72
N THR A 119 1.82 -19.47 11.64
CA THR A 119 1.47 -20.14 10.37
C THR A 119 2.69 -20.46 9.51
N ASP A 120 2.63 -21.58 8.79
CA ASP A 120 3.62 -22.00 7.79
C ASP A 120 3.04 -21.98 6.35
N GLN A 121 1.90 -21.34 6.14
CA GLN A 121 1.16 -21.35 4.88
C GLN A 121 0.53 -19.99 4.58
N ASP A 122 -0.10 -19.88 3.41
CA ASP A 122 -0.97 -18.74 3.11
C ASP A 122 -2.09 -18.66 4.16
N PHE A 123 -2.35 -17.45 4.65
CA PHE A 123 -3.40 -17.19 5.65
C PHE A 123 -4.17 -15.93 5.27
N GLU A 124 -5.36 -15.75 5.84
CA GLU A 124 -6.21 -14.61 5.53
C GLU A 124 -6.91 -14.02 6.75
N ILE A 125 -7.26 -12.75 6.62
CA ILE A 125 -8.05 -11.98 7.59
C ILE A 125 -9.31 -11.51 6.89
N ASP A 126 -10.46 -11.88 7.43
CA ASP A 126 -11.78 -11.46 6.96
C ASP A 126 -12.42 -10.48 7.94
N PHE A 127 -12.56 -9.22 7.54
CA PHE A 127 -13.18 -8.16 8.34
C PHE A 127 -14.70 -8.14 8.14
N THR A 128 -15.43 -7.86 9.21
CA THR A 128 -16.89 -7.69 9.16
C THR A 128 -17.32 -6.36 8.54
N GLU A 129 -16.43 -5.37 8.52
CA GLU A 129 -16.62 -4.05 7.92
C GLU A 129 -15.39 -3.65 7.09
N PRO A 130 -15.53 -2.79 6.07
CA PRO A 130 -14.39 -2.30 5.29
C PRO A 130 -13.42 -1.49 6.15
N VAL A 131 -12.14 -1.83 6.10
CA VAL A 131 -11.06 -1.09 6.75
C VAL A 131 -10.22 -0.34 5.72
N PHE A 132 -9.59 0.75 6.17
CA PHE A 132 -8.78 1.63 5.32
C PHE A 132 -7.29 1.51 5.64
N ALA A 133 -6.96 0.94 6.78
CA ALA A 133 -5.60 0.71 7.21
C ALA A 133 -5.50 -0.64 7.92
N LEU A 134 -4.41 -1.36 7.65
CA LEU A 134 -4.01 -2.55 8.38
C LEU A 134 -2.50 -2.51 8.58
N GLY A 135 -2.04 -2.73 9.80
CA GLY A 135 -0.64 -2.97 10.12
C GLY A 135 -0.48 -4.11 11.11
N PHE A 136 0.71 -4.69 11.19
CA PHE A 136 1.00 -5.83 12.05
C PHE A 136 2.51 -5.96 12.27
N TYR A 137 2.88 -6.65 13.35
CA TYR A 137 4.22 -7.17 13.50
C TYR A 137 4.31 -8.58 12.93
N GLY A 138 5.41 -8.86 12.26
CA GLY A 138 5.79 -10.19 11.81
C GLY A 138 7.10 -10.60 12.46
N VAL A 139 7.23 -11.88 12.82
CA VAL A 139 8.39 -12.45 13.50
C VAL A 139 8.82 -13.70 12.74
N ASP A 140 10.13 -13.86 12.60
CA ASP A 140 10.75 -15.02 11.93
C ASP A 140 10.36 -15.13 10.45
N ILE A 141 10.22 -13.99 9.76
CA ILE A 141 9.88 -13.97 8.33
C ILE A 141 11.15 -13.86 7.50
N GLY A 142 11.33 -14.78 6.54
CA GLY A 142 12.30 -14.63 5.46
C GLY A 142 13.61 -15.37 5.64
N ASP A 143 13.73 -16.29 6.60
CA ASP A 143 14.93 -17.12 6.78
C ASP A 143 15.00 -18.30 5.79
N VAL A 144 13.90 -18.58 5.06
CA VAL A 144 13.86 -19.62 4.01
C VAL A 144 13.30 -19.12 2.67
N GLN A 145 14.06 -18.38 1.84
CA GLN A 145 13.83 -17.96 0.43
C GLN A 145 12.44 -17.41 0.01
N GLY A 146 11.42 -17.47 0.86
CA GLY A 146 10.04 -17.14 0.56
C GLY A 146 9.84 -15.64 0.62
N GLN A 147 9.08 -15.11 -0.34
CA GLN A 147 8.62 -13.73 -0.36
C GLN A 147 7.21 -13.69 0.24
N LEU A 148 7.06 -12.99 1.36
CA LEU A 148 5.74 -12.68 1.91
C LEU A 148 5.11 -11.54 1.11
N SER A 149 3.86 -11.74 0.68
CA SER A 149 3.08 -10.73 -0.03
C SER A 149 1.78 -10.43 0.68
N PHE A 150 1.43 -9.15 0.75
CA PHE A 150 0.17 -8.63 1.24
C PHE A 150 -0.77 -8.42 0.06
N LEU A 151 -1.92 -9.10 0.05
CA LEU A 151 -2.94 -8.93 -0.98
C LEU A 151 -4.25 -8.43 -0.37
N ALA A 152 -4.59 -7.19 -0.65
CA ALA A 152 -5.88 -6.60 -0.30
C ALA A 152 -6.93 -6.95 -1.36
N VAL A 153 -8.09 -7.44 -0.89
CA VAL A 153 -9.29 -7.63 -1.71
C VAL A 153 -10.23 -6.46 -1.47
N GLN A 154 -10.42 -5.64 -2.50
CA GLN A 154 -11.22 -4.44 -2.46
C GLN A 154 -12.72 -4.73 -2.61
N LEU A 155 -13.58 -3.77 -2.27
CA LEU A 155 -15.04 -3.92 -2.31
C LEU A 155 -15.63 -4.27 -3.69
N ASP A 156 -14.94 -3.90 -4.77
CA ASP A 156 -15.31 -4.25 -6.14
C ASP A 156 -14.74 -5.61 -6.59
N ASN A 157 -14.14 -6.36 -5.66
CA ASN A 157 -13.38 -7.59 -5.86
C ASN A 157 -12.11 -7.42 -6.72
N SER A 158 -11.66 -6.20 -6.98
CA SER A 158 -10.30 -6.00 -7.46
C SER A 158 -9.30 -6.36 -6.37
N THR A 159 -8.07 -6.65 -6.78
CA THR A 159 -7.00 -7.02 -5.86
C THR A 159 -5.81 -6.10 -6.07
N CYS A 160 -5.18 -5.75 -4.96
CA CYS A 160 -3.90 -5.04 -4.90
C CYS A 160 -2.93 -5.92 -4.12
N GLU A 161 -1.79 -6.25 -4.72
CA GLU A 161 -0.77 -7.13 -4.13
C GLU A 161 0.53 -6.34 -3.98
N LEU A 162 1.10 -6.39 -2.78
CA LEU A 162 2.36 -5.75 -2.39
C LEU A 162 3.32 -6.82 -1.88
N GLU A 163 4.54 -6.84 -2.41
CA GLU A 163 5.64 -7.58 -1.78
C GLU A 163 6.04 -6.84 -0.49
N ILE A 164 6.10 -7.56 0.62
CA ILE A 164 6.62 -7.01 1.88
C ILE A 164 8.15 -6.99 1.78
N PRO A 165 8.82 -5.85 1.92
CA PRO A 165 10.24 -5.71 1.59
C PRO A 165 11.17 -6.24 2.71
N HIS A 166 10.88 -7.44 3.23
CA HIS A 166 11.68 -8.12 4.24
C HIS A 166 12.97 -8.73 3.65
N GLU A 167 13.96 -8.98 4.51
CA GLU A 167 15.18 -9.68 4.11
C GLU A 167 14.81 -11.11 3.66
N ILE A 168 15.33 -11.52 2.50
CA ILE A 168 15.22 -12.90 1.99
C ILE A 168 16.52 -13.63 2.34
N ASP A 169 16.39 -14.84 2.87
CA ASP A 169 17.48 -15.64 3.45
C ASP A 169 18.19 -14.93 4.62
N GLY A 170 17.39 -14.26 5.45
CA GLY A 170 17.82 -13.64 6.69
C GLY A 170 18.07 -14.65 7.82
N PRO A 171 18.59 -14.22 8.97
CA PRO A 171 18.64 -15.03 10.17
C PRO A 171 17.26 -15.17 10.83
N SER A 172 17.01 -16.32 11.46
CA SER A 172 15.76 -16.60 12.20
C SER A 172 15.53 -15.63 13.36
N GLY A 173 14.27 -15.35 13.68
CA GLY A 173 13.81 -14.52 14.79
C GLY A 173 13.95 -13.02 14.54
N GLY A 174 14.08 -12.60 13.28
CA GLY A 174 13.94 -11.19 12.89
C GLY A 174 12.53 -10.67 13.21
N VAL A 175 12.41 -9.36 13.42
CA VAL A 175 11.12 -8.68 13.65
C VAL A 175 10.92 -7.64 12.58
N LEU A 176 9.75 -7.64 11.95
CA LEU A 176 9.32 -6.59 11.04
C LEU A 176 8.01 -5.96 11.51
N TYR A 177 7.78 -4.74 11.06
CA TYR A 177 6.48 -4.12 11.03
C TYR A 177 6.13 -3.78 9.59
N PHE A 178 4.90 -4.13 9.19
CA PHE A 178 4.33 -3.68 7.93
C PHE A 178 2.98 -3.02 8.20
N GLY A 179 2.77 -1.85 7.60
CA GLY A 179 1.48 -1.15 7.59
C GLY A 179 1.10 -0.74 6.18
N TYR A 180 -0.19 -0.76 5.86
CA TYR A 180 -0.73 -0.30 4.59
C TYR A 180 -1.97 0.55 4.82
N ILE A 181 -2.06 1.69 4.13
CA ILE A 181 -3.22 2.60 4.13
C ILE A 181 -3.70 2.82 2.70
N ASP A 182 -4.98 2.60 2.44
CA ASP A 182 -5.62 2.92 1.16
C ASP A 182 -6.94 3.67 1.39
N LEU A 183 -6.95 4.96 1.07
CA LEU A 183 -8.09 5.85 1.29
C LEU A 183 -9.11 5.86 0.15
N ALA A 184 -8.69 5.41 -1.02
CA ALA A 184 -9.52 5.36 -2.21
C ALA A 184 -10.29 4.04 -2.26
N MET A 185 -9.62 2.95 -1.88
CA MET A 185 -10.12 1.59 -2.02
C MET A 185 -9.98 0.84 -0.68
N PRO A 186 -11.00 0.89 0.20
CA PRO A 186 -11.01 0.08 1.41
C PRO A 186 -11.18 -1.41 1.09
N PHE A 187 -10.68 -2.25 1.99
CA PHE A 187 -10.69 -3.70 1.85
C PHE A 187 -11.43 -4.37 3.01
N THR A 188 -12.05 -5.51 2.72
CA THR A 188 -12.70 -6.37 3.73
C THR A 188 -11.94 -7.68 3.94
N ARG A 189 -10.95 -7.95 3.09
CA ARG A 189 -10.11 -9.14 3.22
C ARG A 189 -8.68 -8.84 2.85
N VAL A 190 -7.77 -9.41 3.61
CA VAL A 190 -6.34 -9.44 3.28
C VAL A 190 -5.89 -10.90 3.27
N MET A 191 -5.22 -11.28 2.19
CA MET A 191 -4.54 -12.56 2.06
C MET A 191 -3.04 -12.35 2.16
N PHE A 192 -2.38 -13.16 2.96
CA PHE A 192 -0.94 -13.21 3.07
C PHE A 192 -0.44 -14.44 2.30
N ARG A 193 0.43 -14.20 1.33
CA ARG A 193 0.98 -15.27 0.48
C ARG A 193 2.45 -15.48 0.76
N ASN A 194 2.86 -16.74 0.89
CA ASN A 194 4.27 -17.13 0.97
C ASN A 194 4.68 -17.88 -0.31
N SER A 195 5.60 -17.30 -1.09
CA SER A 195 6.01 -17.88 -2.38
C SER A 195 6.66 -19.26 -2.30
N GLU A 196 7.21 -19.66 -1.15
CA GLU A 196 7.91 -20.95 -0.97
C GLU A 196 7.18 -21.94 -0.04
N GLY A 197 5.99 -21.59 0.47
CA GLY A 197 5.12 -22.49 1.24
C GLY A 197 5.73 -23.05 2.54
N ASP A 198 5.21 -24.22 2.95
CA ASP A 198 5.29 -25.01 4.21
C ASP A 198 6.69 -25.38 4.75
N ARG A 199 7.71 -24.59 4.43
CA ARG A 199 9.10 -24.75 4.87
C ARG A 199 9.48 -23.86 6.03
N ASP A 200 8.82 -22.72 6.14
CA ASP A 200 9.11 -21.65 7.09
C ASP A 200 7.85 -21.39 7.91
N ARG A 201 8.00 -21.09 9.20
CA ARG A 201 6.86 -20.79 10.08
C ARG A 201 7.03 -19.43 10.70
N PHE A 202 6.03 -18.59 10.46
CA PHE A 202 6.01 -17.19 10.83
C PHE A 202 5.16 -16.95 12.06
N GLY A 203 5.53 -15.93 12.84
CA GLY A 203 4.73 -15.38 13.91
C GLY A 203 4.14 -14.03 13.48
N PHE A 204 2.90 -13.77 13.87
CA PHE A 204 2.23 -12.50 13.66
C PHE A 204 1.59 -12.04 14.97
N ASP A 205 1.66 -10.74 15.22
CA ASP A 205 1.16 -10.14 16.44
C ASP A 205 0.73 -8.68 16.22
N ASN A 206 -0.04 -8.13 17.15
CA ASN A 206 -0.44 -6.72 17.20
C ASN A 206 -1.06 -6.22 15.89
N PHE A 207 -2.07 -6.95 15.40
CA PHE A 207 -2.84 -6.50 14.24
C PHE A 207 -3.55 -5.21 14.57
N THR A 208 -3.33 -4.20 13.74
CA THR A 208 -3.78 -2.83 13.97
C THR A 208 -4.60 -2.36 12.79
N ILE A 209 -5.80 -1.84 13.03
CA ILE A 209 -6.66 -1.26 11.99
C ILE A 209 -6.98 0.20 12.26
N SER A 210 -7.44 0.86 11.19
CA SER A 210 -8.19 2.11 11.29
C SER A 210 -9.34 2.14 10.29
N LEU A 211 -10.42 2.78 10.72
CA LEU A 211 -11.56 3.15 9.87
C LEU A 211 -11.35 4.54 9.28
N ARG A 212 -12.19 4.92 8.30
CA ARG A 212 -12.03 6.16 7.53
C ARG A 212 -11.96 7.42 8.40
N ASP A 213 -12.84 7.53 9.38
CA ASP A 213 -12.92 8.69 10.27
C ASP A 213 -11.74 8.75 11.25
N GLY A 214 -11.03 7.63 11.42
CA GLY A 214 -9.84 7.48 12.24
C GLY A 214 -8.53 7.83 11.54
N ILE A 215 -8.56 8.51 10.39
CA ILE A 215 -7.36 8.84 9.62
C ILE A 215 -7.22 10.36 9.51
N VAL A 216 -6.09 10.89 10.02
CA VAL A 216 -5.73 12.30 9.84
C VAL A 216 -4.72 12.42 8.72
N LEU A 217 -5.17 13.00 7.62
CA LEU A 217 -4.39 13.28 6.42
C LEU A 217 -3.29 14.34 6.60
N THR A 218 -2.99 14.80 7.81
CA THR A 218 -2.06 15.93 7.97
C THR A 218 -0.59 15.55 7.87
N ASP A 219 -0.21 14.27 8.01
CA ASP A 219 1.21 13.89 8.11
C ASP A 219 1.57 12.54 7.45
N VAL A 220 0.70 11.97 6.60
CA VAL A 220 1.14 10.85 5.75
C VAL A 220 2.05 11.41 4.68
N PRO A 221 3.30 10.93 4.49
CA PRO A 221 4.11 11.32 3.35
C PRO A 221 3.34 10.97 2.08
N SER A 222 2.74 12.00 1.47
CA SER A 222 2.02 11.88 0.22
C SER A 222 3.00 11.35 -0.82
N ALA A 223 2.80 10.10 -1.23
CA ALA A 223 3.55 9.48 -2.32
C ALA A 223 3.22 10.11 -3.70
N ALA A 224 2.48 11.23 -3.74
CA ALA A 224 2.48 12.17 -4.86
C ALA A 224 2.98 13.54 -4.36
N PRO A 225 4.04 14.11 -4.95
CA PRO A 225 4.39 15.51 -4.69
C PRO A 225 3.17 16.38 -4.97
N THR A 226 2.91 17.36 -4.11
CA THR A 226 1.77 18.26 -4.32
C THR A 226 1.94 19.01 -5.66
N PRO A 227 0.85 19.46 -6.31
CA PRO A 227 0.93 20.31 -7.50
C PRO A 227 1.90 21.50 -7.36
N PHE A 228 1.99 22.06 -6.15
CA PHE A 228 2.94 23.13 -5.82
C PHE A 228 4.40 22.68 -5.83
N GLU A 229 4.67 21.42 -5.48
CA GLU A 229 6.01 20.83 -5.45
C GLU A 229 6.46 20.35 -6.83
N LEU A 230 5.53 19.89 -7.68
CA LEU A 230 5.79 19.50 -9.06
C LEU A 230 6.15 20.70 -9.96
N CYS A 231 5.63 21.89 -9.67
CA CYS A 231 5.88 23.11 -10.44
C CYS A 231 6.92 24.05 -9.78
N ALA A 232 7.93 23.50 -9.10
CA ALA A 232 8.87 24.31 -8.31
C ALA A 232 9.74 25.24 -9.18
N GLU A 233 10.04 24.87 -10.42
CA GLU A 233 10.79 25.69 -11.38
C GLU A 233 9.90 26.47 -12.37
N GLY A 234 8.57 26.40 -12.22
CA GLY A 234 7.59 26.99 -13.11
C GLY A 234 6.66 28.02 -12.45
N ILE A 235 5.57 28.35 -13.13
CA ILE A 235 4.49 29.20 -12.63
C ILE A 235 3.15 28.51 -12.94
N THR A 236 2.27 28.42 -11.95
CA THR A 236 0.95 27.81 -12.13
C THR A 236 -0.07 28.78 -12.73
N ASN A 237 -1.07 28.24 -13.42
CA ASN A 237 -2.30 28.98 -13.77
C ASN A 237 -3.18 29.20 -12.53
N ALA A 238 -4.23 30.02 -12.67
CA ALA A 238 -5.05 30.48 -11.55
C ALA A 238 -5.76 29.36 -10.76
N ASP A 239 -6.05 28.25 -11.42
CA ASP A 239 -6.66 27.03 -10.89
C ASP A 239 -5.66 25.93 -10.55
N GLU A 240 -4.35 26.24 -10.64
CA GLU A 240 -3.24 25.35 -10.23
C GLU A 240 -3.19 23.99 -10.96
N SER A 241 -3.81 23.89 -12.14
CA SER A 241 -3.93 22.68 -12.95
C SER A 241 -2.81 22.49 -14.00
N ILE A 242 -2.08 23.55 -14.34
CA ILE A 242 -0.97 23.56 -15.30
C ILE A 242 0.26 24.20 -14.69
N CYS A 243 1.42 23.61 -14.97
CA CYS A 243 2.72 24.25 -14.76
C CYS A 243 3.25 24.85 -16.08
N CYS A 244 3.35 26.17 -16.17
CA CYS A 244 4.04 26.85 -17.27
C CYS A 244 5.52 27.08 -16.94
N ASP A 245 6.34 27.28 -17.98
CA ASP A 245 7.74 27.70 -17.80
C ASP A 245 7.82 29.06 -17.08
N ALA A 246 8.78 29.24 -16.17
CA ALA A 246 8.92 30.48 -15.41
C ALA A 246 9.22 31.70 -16.29
N GLY A 247 9.81 31.50 -17.47
CA GLY A 247 10.04 32.53 -18.49
C GLY A 247 8.76 33.16 -19.03
N CYS A 248 7.60 32.50 -18.88
CA CYS A 248 6.31 33.03 -19.28
C CYS A 248 5.92 34.30 -18.50
N GLY A 249 6.39 34.45 -17.26
CA GLY A 249 6.03 35.53 -16.33
C GLY A 249 4.60 35.44 -15.79
N VAL A 250 3.64 34.97 -16.61
CA VAL A 250 2.28 34.60 -16.24
C VAL A 250 1.89 33.33 -17.00
N CYS A 251 1.32 32.35 -16.31
CA CYS A 251 0.81 31.13 -16.92
C CYS A 251 -0.63 31.32 -17.40
N GLY A 252 -0.85 31.25 -18.71
CA GLY A 252 -2.15 31.46 -19.35
C GLY A 252 -2.51 32.92 -19.66
N GLY A 253 -3.80 33.14 -19.94
CA GLY A 253 -4.35 34.38 -20.50
C GLY A 253 -4.43 34.37 -22.03
N CYS A 254 -5.21 35.29 -22.60
CA CYS A 254 -5.57 35.28 -24.03
C CYS A 254 -4.40 35.47 -24.99
N ASP A 255 -3.37 36.17 -24.52
CA ASP A 255 -2.16 36.44 -25.29
C ASP A 255 -0.97 35.63 -24.77
N CYS A 256 -1.20 34.51 -24.08
CA CYS A 256 -0.13 33.66 -23.53
C CYS A 256 0.93 33.25 -24.56
N ALA A 257 0.54 33.13 -25.83
CA ALA A 257 1.46 32.80 -26.93
C ALA A 257 2.48 33.92 -27.23
N LEU A 258 2.27 35.13 -26.72
CA LEU A 258 3.20 36.26 -26.86
C LEU A 258 4.24 36.32 -25.73
N ASN A 259 4.07 35.53 -24.67
CA ASN A 259 5.04 35.46 -23.58
C ASN A 259 6.33 34.74 -24.02
N PRO A 260 7.47 34.99 -23.37
CA PRO A 260 8.70 34.24 -23.63
C PRO A 260 8.47 32.74 -23.39
N GLY A 261 8.73 31.91 -24.40
CA GLY A 261 8.39 30.49 -24.41
C GLY A 261 7.21 30.14 -25.32
N GLY A 262 6.38 31.13 -25.65
CA GLY A 262 5.28 31.02 -26.61
C GLY A 262 4.20 30.03 -26.19
N GLU A 263 3.36 29.67 -27.16
CA GLU A 263 2.16 28.86 -26.91
C GLU A 263 2.46 27.51 -26.24
N ALA A 264 3.55 26.85 -26.65
CA ALA A 264 3.91 25.53 -26.14
C ALA A 264 4.29 25.50 -24.66
N LEU A 265 4.77 26.62 -24.10
CA LEU A 265 5.24 26.67 -22.71
C LEU A 265 4.34 27.50 -21.79
N CYS A 266 3.50 28.37 -22.36
CA CYS A 266 2.77 29.39 -21.59
C CYS A 266 1.25 29.30 -21.70
N CYS A 267 0.71 28.50 -22.65
CA CYS A 267 -0.74 28.43 -22.88
C CYS A 267 -1.34 27.11 -22.36
N PRO A 268 -2.17 27.15 -21.30
CA PRO A 268 -2.83 25.98 -20.72
C PRO A 268 -3.56 25.13 -21.76
N GLY A 269 -4.32 25.75 -22.68
CA GLY A 269 -5.05 25.00 -23.71
C GLY A 269 -4.16 24.15 -24.63
N PHE A 270 -2.95 24.65 -24.96
CA PHE A 270 -1.99 23.89 -25.74
C PHE A 270 -1.34 22.80 -24.89
N ILE A 271 -0.93 23.13 -23.66
CA ILE A 271 -0.29 22.20 -22.73
C ILE A 271 -1.23 21.02 -22.41
N PHE A 272 -2.50 21.28 -22.12
CA PHE A 272 -3.50 20.22 -21.94
C PHE A 272 -3.64 19.31 -23.15
N ALA A 273 -3.66 19.87 -24.35
CA ALA A 273 -3.75 19.09 -25.58
C ALA A 273 -2.54 18.17 -25.81
N THR A 274 -1.41 18.40 -25.13
CA THR A 274 -0.25 17.52 -25.19
C THR A 274 -0.43 16.24 -24.35
N GLY A 275 -1.25 16.27 -23.29
CA GLY A 275 -1.42 15.17 -22.35
C GLY A 275 -0.15 14.84 -21.53
N ILE A 276 0.81 15.77 -21.44
CA ILE A 276 2.05 15.59 -20.68
C ILE A 276 1.81 15.99 -19.24
N GLU A 277 1.95 15.05 -18.31
CA GLU A 277 1.83 15.26 -16.86
C GLU A 277 3.17 15.65 -16.24
N CYS A 278 3.13 16.45 -15.17
CA CYS A 278 4.32 16.76 -14.38
C CYS A 278 4.67 15.58 -13.48
N VAL A 279 5.92 15.11 -13.52
CA VAL A 279 6.37 13.92 -12.80
C VAL A 279 7.44 14.25 -11.75
N ILE A 280 8.26 15.28 -12.00
CA ILE A 280 9.28 15.78 -11.06
C ILE A 280 9.19 17.29 -10.88
N SER A 281 9.77 17.81 -9.79
CA SER A 281 9.65 19.23 -9.37
C SER A 281 10.21 20.27 -10.35
N SER A 282 11.03 19.85 -11.30
CA SER A 282 11.61 20.71 -12.34
C SER A 282 10.84 20.67 -13.66
N ASP A 283 9.75 19.89 -13.74
CA ASP A 283 8.95 19.82 -14.96
C ASP A 283 8.19 21.13 -15.17
N VAL A 284 8.13 21.55 -16.44
CA VAL A 284 7.38 22.72 -16.90
C VAL A 284 6.69 22.38 -18.23
N ALA A 285 5.66 23.15 -18.57
CA ALA A 285 4.78 22.88 -19.71
C ALA A 285 4.09 21.51 -19.60
N CYS A 286 3.51 21.24 -18.43
CA CYS A 286 2.89 19.97 -18.08
C CYS A 286 1.64 20.15 -17.20
N ILE A 287 0.86 19.09 -17.07
CA ILE A 287 -0.41 19.01 -16.35
C ILE A 287 -0.13 18.58 -14.90
N LEU A 288 -0.65 19.36 -13.94
CA LEU A 288 -0.52 19.09 -12.50
C LEU A 288 -1.72 18.34 -11.92
N ASP A 289 -2.91 18.58 -12.48
CA ASP A 289 -4.16 17.91 -12.12
C ASP A 289 -5.10 17.86 -13.34
N GLU A 290 -6.01 16.89 -13.37
CA GLU A 290 -6.96 16.73 -14.48
C GLU A 290 -7.90 17.95 -14.53
N TYR A 291 -7.72 18.79 -15.54
CA TYR A 291 -8.58 19.94 -15.77
C TYR A 291 -9.95 19.51 -16.29
N ILE A 292 -10.97 19.75 -15.46
CA ILE A 292 -12.36 19.79 -15.90
C ILE A 292 -12.64 21.23 -16.35
N PRO A 293 -12.87 21.50 -17.65
CA PRO A 293 -13.15 22.85 -18.11
C PRO A 293 -14.39 23.40 -17.42
N SER A 294 -14.20 24.39 -16.54
CA SER A 294 -15.27 25.32 -16.19
C SER A 294 -15.31 26.40 -17.27
N GLU A 295 -16.50 26.70 -17.77
CA GLU A 295 -16.73 27.56 -18.96
C GLU A 295 -16.35 29.05 -18.77
N GLU A 296 -15.47 29.41 -17.83
CA GLU A 296 -15.08 30.79 -17.57
C GLU A 296 -13.66 31.17 -18.02
N SER A 297 -12.87 30.23 -18.55
CA SER A 297 -11.49 30.49 -19.02
C SER A 297 -11.33 30.56 -20.55
N GLU A 298 -12.43 30.44 -21.31
CA GLU A 298 -12.39 30.74 -22.73
C GLU A 298 -12.18 32.25 -22.93
N CYS A 299 -11.06 32.60 -23.54
CA CYS A 299 -10.88 33.93 -24.10
C CYS A 299 -11.95 34.18 -25.14
N LEU A 300 -13.00 34.89 -24.75
CA LEU A 300 -14.04 35.38 -25.65
C LEU A 300 -13.36 36.21 -26.75
N VAL A 301 -13.35 35.64 -27.97
CA VAL A 301 -12.90 36.28 -29.21
C VAL A 301 -13.98 37.21 -29.74
#